data_AF-A0A6A4VQ22-F1
#
_entry.id   AF-A0A6A4VQ22-F1
#
_cell.length_a   1.000
_cell.length_b   1.000
_cell.length_c   1.000
_cell.angle_alpha   90.00
_cell.angle_beta   90.00
_cell.angle_gamma   90.00
#
_symmetry.space_group_name_H-M   'P 1'
#
loop_
_entity.id
_entity.type
_entity.pdbx_description
1 polymer ?
#
loop_
_entity_poly.entity_id
_entity_poly.type
_entity_poly.pdbx_seq_one_letter_code
_entity_poly.pdbx_strand_id
1 'polypeptide(L)'
;MDGGLELDEPDAVGGVMFDDASGDEEADQAPAASHDRLLQNINRLDSKRAGRSIVQRSEAAPEISEFHMAAAEDAGVNVHDLLTSLGDQARHAGLRREVNRAKHQRKLPAPLEKPQALKVQRKAGYEKTTKEVTRWENVVKQRRGAEHLSFPLEKPDIGLETSAERTAAFVPQTPLEQEIAALLGGSTAVVPAGQILSEAERQALAAMSLDEALERRKQLAKHRALLTYQEAKHRRQNKIKSRKYRRVLKKERLKQHLKEFEQLKICDPEAALAKLREMEKQRVEERMSQRHKNTGKWARLQAIKRKYDPAVREAGWRRM
;
A
#
# COMPACT_ATOMS: atom_id res chain seq x y z
N MET A 1 -14.43 -51.35 30.95
CA MET A 1 -15.47 -50.38 30.54
C MET A 1 -14.98 -49.60 29.33
N ASP A 2 -14.86 -50.13 28.13
CA ASP A 2 -14.92 -51.48 27.55
C ASP A 2 -14.48 -51.33 26.10
N GLY A 3 -13.92 -52.40 25.53
CA GLY A 3 -13.96 -52.76 24.11
C GLY A 3 -13.37 -51.74 23.12
N GLY A 4 -12.29 -52.00 22.40
CA GLY A 4 -11.82 -53.31 21.93
C GLY A 4 -12.63 -53.77 20.71
N LEU A 5 -11.89 -54.39 19.78
CA LEU A 5 -12.34 -55.20 18.65
C LEU A 5 -12.70 -54.39 17.39
N GLU A 6 -12.33 -54.77 16.17
CA GLU A 6 -11.65 -55.96 15.63
C GLU A 6 -11.36 -55.63 14.16
N LEU A 7 -10.16 -55.91 13.66
CA LEU A 7 -9.82 -57.04 12.77
C LEU A 7 -10.31 -56.88 11.33
N ASP A 8 -9.35 -57.02 10.40
CA ASP A 8 -9.26 -58.14 9.44
C ASP A 8 -8.29 -57.64 8.34
N GLU A 9 -7.05 -58.15 8.25
CA GLU A 9 -6.68 -59.41 7.57
C GLU A 9 -7.06 -59.41 6.06
N PRO A 10 -6.43 -60.22 5.19
CA PRO A 10 -5.06 -60.72 5.14
C PRO A 10 -4.52 -60.79 3.67
N ASP A 11 -3.38 -61.46 3.54
CA ASP A 11 -3.03 -62.36 2.43
C ASP A 11 -2.54 -61.88 1.06
N ALA A 12 -1.44 -62.53 0.68
CA ALA A 12 -1.24 -63.30 -0.56
C ALA A 12 -0.01 -62.84 -1.36
N VAL A 13 1.14 -63.49 -1.23
CA VAL A 13 1.52 -64.84 -1.73
C VAL A 13 2.06 -64.81 -3.17
N GLY A 14 3.18 -65.52 -3.33
CA GLY A 14 3.60 -66.15 -4.59
C GLY A 14 4.64 -65.31 -5.32
N GLY A 15 5.87 -65.76 -5.52
CA GLY A 15 6.38 -67.09 -5.83
C GLY A 15 7.51 -66.84 -6.85
N VAL A 16 8.49 -67.70 -7.07
CA VAL A 16 8.33 -69.00 -7.73
C VAL A 16 9.75 -69.53 -7.97
N MET A 17 9.99 -70.76 -7.51
CA MET A 17 10.78 -71.86 -8.13
C MET A 17 12.31 -71.69 -8.31
N PHE A 18 13.12 -72.76 -8.35
CA PHE A 18 12.90 -74.08 -8.93
C PHE A 18 13.97 -75.06 -8.40
N ASP A 19 13.52 -76.26 -8.01
CA ASP A 19 14.07 -77.61 -8.24
C ASP A 19 15.50 -78.01 -7.83
N ASP A 20 15.83 -79.29 -7.64
CA ASP A 20 15.12 -80.58 -7.48
C ASP A 20 16.25 -81.64 -7.42
N ALA A 21 15.88 -82.83 -6.94
CA ALA A 21 16.41 -84.13 -7.32
C ALA A 21 17.45 -84.78 -6.38
N SER A 22 16.90 -85.75 -5.62
CA SER A 22 17.32 -87.17 -5.47
C SER A 22 18.76 -87.47 -5.00
N GLY A 23 19.03 -88.37 -4.06
CA GLY A 23 18.40 -89.65 -3.72
C GLY A 23 19.46 -90.76 -3.78
N ASP A 24 19.47 -91.62 -2.75
CA ASP A 24 20.11 -92.96 -2.64
C ASP A 24 21.66 -93.06 -2.72
N GLU A 25 22.38 -94.06 -2.19
CA GLU A 25 22.30 -95.10 -1.15
C GLU A 25 23.77 -95.63 -1.00
N GLU A 26 24.04 -96.44 0.02
CA GLU A 26 25.17 -97.39 0.16
C GLU A 26 26.61 -96.93 0.54
N ALA A 27 27.01 -97.41 1.73
CA ALA A 27 28.18 -98.26 2.02
C ALA A 27 29.58 -97.81 1.56
N ASP A 28 30.49 -97.59 2.52
CA ASP A 28 31.58 -98.54 2.83
C ASP A 28 32.72 -97.94 3.69
N GLN A 29 33.25 -98.81 4.55
CA GLN A 29 34.57 -98.85 5.17
C GLN A 29 35.16 -97.63 5.91
N ALA A 30 35.24 -97.79 7.24
CA ALA A 30 36.21 -97.15 8.11
C ALA A 30 37.67 -97.29 7.59
N PRO A 31 38.51 -96.29 7.87
CA PRO A 31 39.64 -96.58 8.75
C PRO A 31 39.76 -95.52 9.87
N ALA A 32 39.17 -95.82 11.03
CA ALA A 32 39.20 -95.00 12.25
C ALA A 32 40.62 -94.58 12.72
N ALA A 33 41.68 -95.21 12.20
CA ALA A 33 43.07 -94.89 12.54
C ALA A 33 43.60 -93.56 11.94
N SER A 34 42.99 -93.00 10.90
CA SER A 34 43.36 -91.66 10.38
C SER A 34 42.67 -90.53 11.15
N HIS A 35 41.44 -90.78 11.62
CA HIS A 35 40.64 -89.86 12.40
C HIS A 35 41.25 -89.60 13.78
N ASP A 36 41.70 -90.64 14.48
CA ASP A 36 42.35 -90.49 15.79
C ASP A 36 43.68 -89.70 15.70
N ARG A 37 44.43 -89.86 14.60
CA ARG A 37 45.65 -89.08 14.36
C ARG A 37 45.34 -87.61 14.07
N LEU A 38 44.23 -87.31 13.41
CA LEU A 38 43.76 -85.94 13.20
C LEU A 38 43.32 -85.29 14.51
N LEU A 39 42.53 -85.99 15.32
CA LEU A 39 42.05 -85.48 16.63
C LEU A 39 43.22 -85.19 17.59
N GLN A 40 44.25 -86.03 17.61
CA GLN A 40 45.47 -85.77 18.39
C GLN A 40 46.23 -84.52 17.92
N ASN A 41 46.24 -84.24 16.61
CA ASN A 41 46.86 -83.02 16.07
C ASN A 41 46.03 -81.77 16.34
N ILE A 42 44.69 -81.86 16.28
CA ILE A 42 43.78 -80.75 16.61
C ILE A 42 43.89 -80.36 18.09
N ASN A 43 43.90 -81.34 19.01
CA ASN A 43 44.06 -81.06 20.44
C ASN A 43 45.42 -80.43 20.79
N ARG A 44 46.49 -80.75 20.06
CA ARG A 44 47.80 -80.10 20.23
C ARG A 44 47.80 -78.63 19.79
N LEU A 45 46.99 -78.26 18.79
CA LEU A 45 46.86 -76.89 18.31
C LEU A 45 45.99 -76.03 19.24
N ASP A 46 44.99 -76.61 19.91
CA ASP A 46 44.07 -75.87 20.78
C ASP A 46 44.68 -75.56 22.17
N SER A 47 45.59 -76.40 22.66
CA SER A 47 46.29 -76.17 23.95
C SER A 47 47.16 -74.89 24.00
N LYS A 48 47.55 -74.32 22.84
CA LYS A 48 48.33 -73.07 22.75
C LYS A 48 47.49 -71.79 22.69
N ARG A 49 46.15 -71.88 22.67
CA ARG A 49 45.22 -70.74 22.73
C ARG A 49 44.43 -70.64 24.05
N ALA A 50 44.72 -71.50 25.02
CA ALA A 50 44.08 -71.51 26.35
C ALA A 50 44.49 -70.36 27.30
N GLY A 51 44.91 -69.20 26.76
CA GLY A 51 45.40 -68.05 27.53
C GLY A 51 44.76 -66.70 27.18
N ARG A 52 43.73 -66.67 26.33
CA ARG A 52 42.91 -65.47 26.08
C ARG A 52 41.45 -65.88 25.94
N SER A 53 40.77 -66.10 27.07
CA SER A 53 39.32 -66.06 27.08
C SER A 53 38.91 -64.62 26.79
N ILE A 54 38.54 -64.35 25.54
CA ILE A 54 37.81 -63.15 25.19
C ILE A 54 36.52 -63.20 26.01
N VAL A 55 36.41 -62.32 27.00
CA VAL A 55 35.15 -62.04 27.68
C VAL A 55 34.23 -61.45 26.61
N GLN A 56 33.41 -62.29 26.00
CA GLN A 56 32.35 -61.83 25.11
C GLN A 56 31.32 -61.11 25.98
N ARG A 57 31.42 -59.78 26.03
CA ARG A 57 30.32 -58.94 26.48
C ARG A 57 29.25 -59.00 25.40
N SER A 58 28.24 -59.85 25.60
CA SER A 58 27.02 -59.78 24.81
C SER A 58 26.22 -58.57 25.29
N GLU A 59 26.35 -57.44 24.60
CA GLU A 59 25.35 -56.38 24.72
C GLU A 59 24.11 -56.84 23.92
N ALA A 60 22.94 -56.71 24.54
CA ALA A 60 21.69 -57.14 23.91
C ALA A 60 21.35 -56.18 22.76
N ALA A 61 21.60 -56.61 21.52
CA ALA A 61 21.07 -55.98 20.32
C ALA A 61 19.80 -56.74 19.89
N PRO A 62 18.78 -56.05 19.35
CA PRO A 62 17.50 -56.67 19.00
C PRO A 62 17.61 -57.67 17.84
N GLU A 63 18.63 -57.58 16.99
CA GLU A 63 18.88 -58.54 15.91
C GLU A 63 20.38 -58.85 15.77
N ILE A 64 20.71 -60.14 15.61
CA ILE A 64 22.08 -60.66 15.51
C ILE A 64 22.45 -60.75 14.02
N SER A 65 23.38 -59.91 13.57
CA SER A 65 23.93 -59.95 12.21
C SER A 65 25.23 -60.76 12.16
N GLU A 66 25.34 -61.68 11.19
CA GLU A 66 26.46 -62.62 11.01
C GLU A 66 27.83 -61.94 10.81
N PHE A 67 27.85 -60.64 10.47
CA PHE A 67 29.08 -59.89 10.21
C PHE A 67 29.56 -59.03 11.39
N HIS A 68 28.89 -59.05 12.55
CA HIS A 68 29.23 -58.22 13.73
C HIS A 68 29.43 -56.71 13.43
N MET A 69 28.97 -56.24 12.28
CA MET A 69 28.80 -54.81 12.04
C MET A 69 27.43 -54.48 12.59
N ALA A 70 27.38 -53.83 13.75
CA ALA A 70 26.18 -53.12 14.15
C ALA A 70 25.80 -52.25 12.95
N ALA A 71 24.63 -52.52 12.35
CA ALA A 71 24.05 -51.64 11.36
C ALA A 71 23.78 -50.33 12.09
N ALA A 72 24.78 -49.44 12.11
CA ALA A 72 24.58 -48.07 12.51
C ALA A 72 23.56 -47.51 11.52
N GLU A 73 22.38 -47.20 12.06
CA GLU A 73 21.28 -46.53 11.37
C GLU A 73 21.84 -45.49 10.38
N ASP A 74 21.26 -45.44 9.17
CA ASP A 74 21.61 -44.62 8.01
C ASP A 74 22.10 -43.19 8.32
N ALA A 75 23.30 -43.05 8.85
CA ALA A 75 23.98 -41.79 9.05
C ALA A 75 24.65 -41.42 7.73
N GLY A 76 23.82 -41.01 6.77
CA GLY A 76 24.27 -40.51 5.47
C GLY A 76 25.32 -39.43 5.67
N VAL A 77 26.54 -39.67 5.18
CA VAL A 77 27.64 -38.72 5.32
C VAL A 77 27.29 -37.44 4.57
N ASN A 78 27.21 -36.31 5.28
CA ASN A 78 26.95 -35.04 4.66
C ASN A 78 28.11 -34.66 3.73
N VAL A 79 27.81 -34.24 2.49
CA VAL A 79 28.81 -33.76 1.53
C VAL A 79 29.68 -32.63 2.11
N HIS A 80 29.16 -31.91 3.11
CA HIS A 80 29.90 -30.91 3.86
C HIS A 80 31.05 -31.50 4.70
N ASP A 81 30.85 -32.64 5.35
CA ASP A 81 31.87 -33.28 6.20
C ASP A 81 32.97 -33.94 5.36
N LEU A 82 32.64 -34.35 4.14
CA LEU A 82 33.64 -34.77 3.17
C LEU A 82 34.52 -33.59 2.73
N LEU A 83 33.97 -32.39 2.59
CA LEU A 83 34.72 -31.19 2.22
C LEU A 83 35.64 -30.64 3.32
N THR A 84 35.32 -30.89 4.60
CA THR A 84 36.19 -30.52 5.73
C THR A 84 37.39 -31.45 5.81
N SER A 85 37.21 -32.76 5.54
CA SER A 85 38.31 -33.73 5.48
C SER A 85 39.34 -33.45 4.37
N LEU A 86 38.93 -32.80 3.27
CA LEU A 86 39.78 -32.49 2.12
C LEU A 86 40.78 -31.32 2.37
N GLY A 87 40.63 -30.57 3.47
CA GLY A 87 41.51 -29.45 3.82
C GLY A 87 41.48 -28.27 2.83
N ASP A 88 42.11 -27.14 3.20
CA ASP A 88 42.11 -25.88 2.44
C ASP A 88 43.13 -25.87 1.29
N GLN A 89 43.07 -26.89 0.44
CA GLN A 89 43.97 -27.01 -0.69
C GLN A 89 43.43 -26.21 -1.89
N ALA A 90 44.28 -25.39 -2.51
CA ALA A 90 43.91 -24.51 -3.64
C ALA A 90 43.31 -25.27 -4.84
N ARG A 91 43.71 -26.54 -5.04
CA ARG A 91 43.18 -27.44 -6.08
C ARG A 91 41.70 -27.82 -5.89
N HIS A 92 41.14 -27.70 -4.69
CA HIS A 92 39.74 -28.06 -4.38
C HIS A 92 38.83 -26.84 -4.13
N ALA A 93 39.33 -25.63 -4.34
CA ALA A 93 38.58 -24.39 -4.15
C ALA A 93 37.40 -24.20 -5.13
N GLY A 94 37.46 -24.80 -6.32
CA GLY A 94 36.35 -24.82 -7.29
C GLY A 94 35.17 -25.66 -6.80
N LEU A 95 35.47 -26.88 -6.35
CA LEU A 95 34.46 -27.83 -5.83
C LEU A 95 33.73 -27.26 -4.60
N ARG A 96 34.45 -26.60 -3.70
CA ARG A 96 33.84 -25.92 -2.53
C ARG A 96 32.84 -24.83 -2.94
N ARG A 97 33.16 -24.05 -3.98
CA ARG A 97 32.26 -23.03 -4.52
C ARG A 97 31.02 -23.64 -5.15
N GLU A 98 31.17 -24.74 -5.88
CA GLU A 98 30.04 -25.44 -6.50
C GLU A 98 29.12 -26.10 -5.48
N VAL A 99 29.68 -26.75 -4.45
CA VAL A 99 28.89 -27.32 -3.36
C VAL A 99 28.18 -26.23 -2.57
N ASN A 100 28.85 -25.10 -2.30
CA ASN A 100 28.18 -23.97 -1.65
C ASN A 100 27.09 -23.35 -2.55
N ARG A 101 27.28 -23.28 -3.87
CA ARG A 101 26.23 -22.87 -4.81
C ARG A 101 25.05 -23.84 -4.80
N ALA A 102 25.32 -25.14 -4.79
CA ALA A 102 24.29 -26.18 -4.73
C ALA A 102 23.50 -26.16 -3.41
N LYS A 103 24.14 -25.83 -2.28
CA LYS A 103 23.45 -25.63 -0.99
C LYS A 103 22.43 -24.49 -1.04
N HIS A 104 22.70 -23.42 -1.80
CA HIS A 104 21.82 -22.24 -1.89
C HIS A 104 20.82 -22.33 -3.04
N GLN A 105 20.95 -23.29 -3.95
CA GLN A 105 19.96 -23.55 -4.99
C GLN A 105 18.78 -24.30 -4.38
N ARG A 106 17.63 -23.63 -4.29
CA ARG A 106 16.38 -24.29 -3.90
C ARG A 106 16.05 -25.34 -4.95
N LYS A 107 15.98 -26.61 -4.52
CA LYS A 107 15.57 -27.72 -5.37
C LYS A 107 14.17 -27.42 -5.92
N LEU A 108 14.02 -27.42 -7.24
CA LEU A 108 12.71 -27.33 -7.85
C LEU A 108 11.95 -28.63 -7.55
N PRO A 109 10.68 -28.58 -7.13
CA PRO A 109 9.89 -29.78 -6.98
C PRO A 109 9.71 -30.47 -8.33
N ALA A 110 9.49 -31.78 -8.31
CA ALA A 110 9.11 -32.51 -9.52
C ALA A 110 7.89 -31.85 -10.17
N PRO A 111 7.85 -31.73 -11.50
CA PRO A 111 6.72 -31.13 -12.20
C PRO A 111 5.45 -31.93 -11.90
N LEU A 112 4.35 -31.22 -11.65
CA LEU A 112 3.05 -31.84 -11.43
C LEU A 112 2.53 -32.48 -12.72
N GLU A 113 1.70 -33.50 -12.57
CA GLU A 113 0.95 -34.09 -13.68
C GLU A 113 0.16 -33.03 -14.46
N LYS A 114 0.12 -33.17 -15.78
CA LYS A 114 -0.55 -32.20 -16.69
C LYS A 114 -1.93 -31.72 -16.19
N PRO A 115 -2.89 -32.58 -15.78
CA PRO A 115 -4.19 -32.11 -15.30
C PRO A 115 -4.10 -31.24 -14.04
N GLN A 116 -3.18 -31.56 -13.13
CA GLN A 116 -2.96 -30.80 -11.90
C GLN A 116 -2.29 -29.45 -12.19
N ALA A 117 -1.26 -29.44 -13.05
CA ALA A 117 -0.60 -28.22 -13.50
C ALA A 117 -1.59 -27.26 -14.18
N LEU A 118 -2.43 -27.78 -15.08
CA LEU A 118 -3.48 -26.99 -15.75
C LEU A 118 -4.53 -26.46 -14.76
N LYS A 119 -4.87 -27.22 -13.70
CA LYS A 119 -5.75 -26.74 -12.63
C LYS A 119 -5.14 -25.56 -11.87
N VAL A 120 -3.85 -25.61 -11.56
CA VAL A 120 -3.12 -24.51 -10.90
C VAL A 120 -3.05 -23.28 -11.80
N GLN A 121 -2.73 -23.45 -13.08
CA GLN A 121 -2.69 -22.35 -14.06
C GLN A 121 -4.06 -21.68 -14.20
N ARG A 122 -5.14 -22.47 -14.29
CA ARG A 122 -6.52 -21.93 -14.33
C ARG A 122 -6.88 -21.15 -13.08
N LYS A 123 -6.52 -21.65 -11.88
CA LYS A 123 -6.73 -20.93 -10.62
C LYS A 123 -6.00 -19.59 -10.61
N ALA A 124 -4.72 -19.59 -11.00
CA ALA A 124 -3.94 -18.36 -11.09
C ALA A 124 -4.51 -17.37 -12.13
N GLY A 125 -5.02 -17.88 -13.25
CA GLY A 125 -5.73 -17.07 -14.26
C GLY A 125 -7.04 -16.48 -13.72
N TYR A 126 -7.82 -17.27 -12.98
CA TYR A 126 -9.05 -16.81 -12.32
C TYR A 126 -8.77 -15.70 -11.30
N GLU A 127 -7.74 -15.85 -10.47
CA GLU A 127 -7.35 -14.82 -9.50
C GLU A 127 -6.92 -13.50 -10.17
N LYS A 128 -6.26 -13.57 -11.32
CA LYS A 128 -5.88 -12.37 -12.09
C LYS A 128 -7.11 -11.70 -12.71
N THR A 129 -7.94 -12.47 -13.40
CA THR A 129 -9.15 -11.96 -14.07
C THR A 129 -10.17 -11.41 -13.07
N THR A 130 -10.36 -12.07 -11.93
CA THR A 130 -11.21 -11.53 -10.85
C THR A 130 -10.70 -10.18 -10.36
N LYS A 131 -9.38 -10.01 -10.17
CA LYS A 131 -8.79 -8.69 -9.81
C LYS A 131 -8.97 -7.62 -10.87
N GLU A 132 -9.07 -7.98 -12.14
CA GLU A 132 -9.33 -7.03 -13.23
C GLU A 132 -10.81 -6.64 -13.27
N VAL A 133 -11.71 -7.61 -13.11
CA VAL A 133 -13.16 -7.38 -13.07
C VAL A 133 -13.56 -6.58 -11.84
N THR A 134 -12.95 -6.80 -10.67
CA THR A 134 -13.26 -6.04 -9.45
C THR A 134 -12.96 -4.54 -9.58
N ARG A 135 -12.04 -4.13 -10.47
CA ARG A 135 -11.80 -2.69 -10.76
C ARG A 135 -13.06 -2.01 -11.28
N TRP A 136 -13.89 -2.73 -12.03
CA TRP A 136 -15.14 -2.23 -12.60
C TRP A 136 -16.33 -2.27 -11.62
N GLU A 137 -16.19 -2.90 -10.47
CA GLU A 137 -17.28 -3.08 -9.51
C GLU A 137 -17.87 -1.75 -9.04
N ASN A 138 -17.01 -0.75 -8.78
CA ASN A 138 -17.45 0.58 -8.34
C ASN A 138 -18.26 1.30 -9.43
N VAL A 139 -17.84 1.21 -10.70
CA VAL A 139 -18.56 1.80 -11.84
C VAL A 139 -19.92 1.13 -12.01
N VAL A 140 -19.98 -0.20 -11.88
CA VAL A 140 -21.23 -0.96 -11.95
C VAL A 140 -22.16 -0.59 -10.79
N LYS A 141 -21.66 -0.49 -9.54
CA LYS A 141 -22.45 -0.07 -8.38
C LYS A 141 -23.00 1.34 -8.55
N GLN A 142 -22.17 2.28 -9.01
CA GLN A 142 -22.59 3.65 -9.27
C GLN A 142 -23.69 3.71 -10.35
N ARG A 143 -23.55 2.95 -11.43
CA ARG A 143 -24.57 2.87 -12.49
C ARG A 143 -25.86 2.21 -12.01
N ARG A 144 -25.78 1.16 -11.18
CA ARG A 144 -26.96 0.50 -10.58
C ARG A 144 -27.69 1.39 -9.57
N GLY A 145 -26.98 2.25 -8.86
CA GLY A 145 -27.55 3.21 -7.92
C GLY A 145 -28.02 4.53 -8.55
N ALA A 146 -27.77 4.75 -9.85
CA ALA A 146 -28.21 5.94 -10.54
C ALA A 146 -29.70 5.82 -10.90
N GLU A 147 -30.50 6.84 -10.55
CA GLU A 147 -31.94 6.88 -10.89
C GLU A 147 -32.18 6.97 -12.40
N HIS A 148 -31.29 7.65 -13.12
CA HIS A 148 -31.39 7.86 -14.56
C HIS A 148 -30.03 7.62 -15.22
N LEU A 149 -30.02 6.83 -16.29
CA LEU A 149 -28.87 6.60 -17.16
C LEU A 149 -29.19 7.13 -18.55
N SER A 150 -28.41 8.09 -19.05
CA SER A 150 -28.51 8.59 -20.41
C SER A 150 -27.50 7.91 -21.31
N PHE A 151 -27.96 7.47 -22.49
CA PHE A 151 -27.15 6.83 -23.51
C PHE A 151 -27.08 7.73 -24.75
N PRO A 152 -25.93 7.82 -25.44
CA PRO A 152 -24.70 7.03 -25.24
C PRO A 152 -23.91 7.42 -23.97
N LEU A 153 -23.39 6.40 -23.26
CA LEU A 153 -22.59 6.56 -22.03
C LEU A 153 -21.25 7.25 -22.31
N GLU A 154 -20.60 6.83 -23.38
CA GLU A 154 -19.42 7.49 -23.92
C GLU A 154 -19.93 8.65 -24.76
N LYS A 155 -19.90 9.84 -24.17
CA LYS A 155 -20.17 11.04 -24.94
C LYS A 155 -19.01 11.22 -25.89
N PRO A 156 -19.25 11.37 -27.21
CA PRO A 156 -18.17 11.79 -28.09
C PRO A 156 -17.59 13.08 -27.51
N ASP A 157 -16.28 13.25 -27.57
CA ASP A 157 -15.66 14.52 -27.25
C ASP A 157 -16.19 15.53 -28.25
N ILE A 158 -17.25 16.25 -27.85
CA ILE A 158 -17.71 17.42 -28.56
C ILE A 158 -16.60 18.43 -28.29
N GLY A 159 -15.60 18.43 -29.16
CA GLY A 159 -14.56 19.45 -29.21
C GLY A 159 -15.28 20.76 -29.44
N LEU A 160 -15.65 21.44 -28.36
CA LEU A 160 -16.19 22.77 -28.42
C LEU A 160 -15.05 23.64 -28.94
N GLU A 161 -15.13 24.02 -30.21
CA GLU A 161 -14.18 24.93 -30.82
C GLU A 161 -14.03 26.14 -29.92
N THR A 162 -12.81 26.40 -29.47
CA THR A 162 -12.56 27.65 -28.75
C THR A 162 -12.80 28.81 -29.72
N SER A 163 -13.20 29.97 -29.20
CA SER A 163 -13.42 31.15 -30.06
C SER A 163 -12.18 31.50 -30.88
N ALA A 164 -10.99 31.20 -30.36
CA ALA A 164 -9.71 31.38 -31.04
C ALA A 164 -9.54 30.40 -32.22
N GLU A 165 -9.84 29.11 -32.02
CA GLU A 165 -9.81 28.09 -33.08
C GLU A 165 -10.76 28.45 -34.22
N ARG A 166 -11.97 28.91 -33.88
CA ARG A 166 -12.96 29.35 -34.87
C ARG A 166 -12.50 30.55 -35.69
N THR A 167 -11.85 31.53 -35.06
CA THR A 167 -11.30 32.68 -35.79
C THR A 167 -10.10 32.29 -36.66
N ALA A 168 -9.29 31.31 -36.24
CA ALA A 168 -8.14 30.85 -37.00
C ALA A 168 -8.54 30.02 -38.24
N ALA A 169 -9.64 29.28 -38.17
CA ALA A 169 -10.17 28.50 -39.28
C ALA A 169 -11.06 29.30 -40.26
N PHE A 170 -11.25 30.60 -40.03
CA PHE A 170 -12.12 31.44 -40.85
C PHE A 170 -11.53 31.69 -42.25
N VAL A 171 -12.31 31.37 -43.29
CA VAL A 171 -11.97 31.62 -44.70
C VAL A 171 -13.08 32.49 -45.31
N PRO A 172 -12.76 33.66 -45.91
CA PRO A 172 -13.77 34.54 -46.51
C PRO A 172 -14.38 33.89 -47.76
N GLN A 173 -15.71 33.75 -47.79
CA GLN A 173 -16.42 33.06 -48.88
C GLN A 173 -17.26 34.03 -49.73
N THR A 174 -17.87 35.04 -49.11
CA THR A 174 -18.70 36.01 -49.84
C THR A 174 -17.85 37.08 -50.53
N PRO A 175 -18.33 37.71 -51.62
CA PRO A 175 -17.54 38.75 -52.31
C PRO A 175 -17.20 39.92 -51.39
N LEU A 176 -18.15 40.31 -50.54
CA LEU A 176 -17.95 41.35 -49.53
C LEU A 176 -16.92 40.94 -48.47
N GLU A 177 -16.92 39.69 -48.02
CA GLU A 177 -15.88 39.20 -47.09
C GLU A 177 -14.50 39.17 -47.72
N GLN A 178 -14.40 38.82 -49.01
CA GLN A 178 -13.13 38.83 -49.75
C GLN A 178 -12.59 40.25 -49.92
N GLU A 179 -13.46 41.21 -50.22
CA GLU A 179 -13.10 42.64 -50.29
C GLU A 179 -12.65 43.15 -48.92
N ILE A 180 -13.37 42.83 -47.85
CA ILE A 180 -12.99 43.23 -46.48
C ILE A 180 -11.67 42.58 -46.07
N ALA A 181 -11.45 41.30 -46.39
CA ALA A 181 -10.19 40.62 -46.11
C ALA A 181 -9.02 41.25 -46.88
N ALA A 182 -9.22 41.63 -48.15
CA ALA A 182 -8.23 42.33 -48.95
C ALA A 182 -7.91 43.73 -48.38
N LEU A 183 -8.94 44.48 -47.96
CA LEU A 183 -8.78 45.78 -47.32
C LEU A 183 -8.02 45.67 -45.98
N LEU A 184 -8.37 44.68 -45.15
CA LEU A 184 -7.69 44.43 -43.88
C LEU A 184 -6.24 43.99 -44.07
N GLY A 185 -5.97 43.13 -45.05
CA GLY A 185 -4.61 42.68 -45.40
C GLY A 185 -3.71 43.79 -45.96
N GLY A 186 -4.30 44.79 -46.63
CA GLY A 186 -3.58 45.99 -47.10
C GLY A 186 -3.45 47.10 -46.06
N SER A 187 -4.12 46.98 -44.91
CA SER A 187 -4.11 48.03 -43.88
C SER A 187 -2.93 47.89 -42.94
N THR A 188 -2.21 48.99 -42.70
CA THR A 188 -1.12 49.06 -41.72
C THR A 188 -1.59 48.98 -40.27
N ALA A 189 -2.92 48.91 -40.05
CA ALA A 189 -3.55 48.88 -38.74
C ALA A 189 -3.84 47.45 -38.24
N VAL A 190 -3.82 46.44 -39.11
CA VAL A 190 -4.03 45.04 -38.70
C VAL A 190 -2.73 44.42 -38.19
N VAL A 191 -2.81 43.70 -37.07
CA VAL A 191 -1.66 43.00 -36.47
C VAL A 191 -1.30 41.77 -37.30
N PRO A 192 -0.09 41.68 -37.89
CA PRO A 192 0.34 40.51 -38.65
C PRO A 192 0.44 39.27 -37.75
N ALA A 193 0.12 38.10 -38.29
CA ALA A 193 0.18 36.83 -37.55
C ALA A 193 1.59 36.61 -36.95
N GLY A 194 1.66 36.44 -35.62
CA GLY A 194 2.90 36.24 -34.87
C GLY A 194 3.57 37.52 -34.34
N GLN A 195 3.04 38.70 -34.65
CA GLN A 195 3.50 39.98 -34.10
C GLN A 195 2.49 40.48 -33.06
N ILE A 196 2.97 41.16 -32.01
CA ILE A 196 2.11 41.64 -30.91
C ILE A 196 1.51 43.02 -31.25
N LEU A 197 2.22 43.81 -32.06
CA LEU A 197 1.85 45.16 -32.44
C LEU A 197 1.88 45.35 -33.94
N SER A 198 0.88 46.08 -34.42
CA SER A 198 0.66 46.52 -35.79
C SER A 198 1.68 47.56 -36.25
N GLU A 199 1.85 47.75 -37.55
CA GLU A 199 2.82 48.72 -38.10
C GLU A 199 2.43 50.17 -37.76
N ALA A 200 1.13 50.48 -37.81
CA ALA A 200 0.59 51.76 -37.35
C ALA A 200 0.80 51.97 -35.85
N GLU A 201 0.68 50.91 -35.03
CA GLU A 201 0.93 50.98 -33.59
C GLU A 201 2.42 51.17 -33.29
N ARG A 202 3.33 50.58 -34.08
CA ARG A 202 4.78 50.81 -33.96
C ARG A 202 5.18 52.22 -34.35
N GLN A 203 4.57 52.77 -35.39
CA GLN A 203 4.77 54.16 -35.80
C GLN A 203 4.19 55.13 -34.76
N ALA A 204 3.03 54.79 -34.19
CA ALA A 204 2.42 55.55 -33.11
C ALA A 204 3.29 55.54 -31.84
N LEU A 205 3.90 54.40 -31.48
CA LEU A 205 4.84 54.27 -30.36
C LEU A 205 6.22 54.90 -30.59
N ALA A 206 6.60 55.15 -31.84
CA ALA A 206 7.84 55.83 -32.19
C ALA A 206 7.70 57.36 -32.11
N ALA A 207 6.46 57.86 -32.27
CA ALA A 207 6.13 59.28 -32.24
C ALA A 207 5.58 59.69 -30.87
N MET A 208 6.43 59.66 -29.83
CA MET A 208 6.05 60.03 -28.47
C MET A 208 5.50 61.46 -28.38
N SER A 209 4.17 61.54 -28.49
CA SER A 209 3.31 62.71 -28.54
C SER A 209 2.36 62.73 -27.32
N LEU A 210 1.49 63.76 -27.20
CA LEU A 210 0.52 63.90 -26.10
C LEU A 210 -0.31 62.63 -25.83
N ASP A 211 -0.59 61.86 -26.89
CA ASP A 211 -1.38 60.64 -26.80
C ASP A 211 -0.64 59.52 -26.06
N GLU A 212 0.67 59.39 -26.23
CA GLU A 212 1.47 58.41 -25.49
C GLU A 212 1.61 58.77 -24.00
N ALA A 213 1.63 60.06 -23.65
CA ALA A 213 1.56 60.50 -22.26
C ALA A 213 0.21 60.14 -21.63
N LEU A 214 -0.88 60.28 -22.38
CA LEU A 214 -2.22 59.85 -21.96
C LEU A 214 -2.31 58.32 -21.83
N GLU A 215 -1.70 57.56 -22.73
CA GLU A 215 -1.66 56.10 -22.68
C GLU A 215 -0.84 55.59 -21.51
N ARG A 216 0.35 56.14 -21.25
CA ARG A 216 1.10 55.83 -20.02
C ARG A 216 0.29 56.16 -18.77
N ARG A 217 -0.44 57.28 -18.75
CA ARG A 217 -1.33 57.62 -17.64
C ARG A 217 -2.47 56.59 -17.49
N LYS A 218 -3.07 56.15 -18.59
CA LYS A 218 -4.11 55.09 -18.61
C LYS A 218 -3.55 53.74 -18.13
N GLN A 219 -2.35 53.36 -18.58
CA GLN A 219 -1.66 52.13 -18.16
C GLN A 219 -1.33 52.17 -16.66
N LEU A 220 -0.78 53.28 -16.16
CA LEU A 220 -0.52 53.48 -14.74
C LEU A 220 -1.81 53.45 -13.91
N ALA A 221 -2.90 54.04 -14.42
CA ALA A 221 -4.20 53.98 -13.76
C ALA A 221 -4.74 52.53 -13.68
N LYS A 222 -4.65 51.77 -14.78
CA LYS A 222 -5.02 50.33 -14.82
C LYS A 222 -4.18 49.53 -13.83
N HIS A 223 -2.86 49.75 -13.80
CA HIS A 223 -1.94 49.06 -12.89
C HIS A 223 -2.26 49.37 -11.42
N ARG A 224 -2.48 50.65 -11.08
CA ARG A 224 -2.92 51.06 -9.74
C ARG A 224 -4.24 50.42 -9.36
N ALA A 225 -5.22 50.41 -10.25
CA ALA A 225 -6.51 49.75 -10.01
C ALA A 225 -6.32 48.25 -9.73
N LEU A 226 -5.56 47.54 -10.57
CA LEU A 226 -5.27 46.11 -10.39
C LEU A 226 -4.62 45.81 -9.04
N LEU A 227 -3.60 46.58 -8.65
CA LEU A 227 -2.96 46.44 -7.33
C LEU A 227 -3.96 46.66 -6.19
N THR A 228 -4.79 47.71 -6.27
CA THR A 228 -5.80 47.97 -5.23
C THR A 228 -6.83 46.84 -5.12
N TYR A 229 -7.25 46.23 -6.24
CA TYR A 229 -8.13 45.07 -6.22
C TYR A 229 -7.48 43.84 -5.59
N GLN A 230 -6.22 43.57 -5.92
CA GLN A 230 -5.46 42.48 -5.31
C GLN A 230 -5.30 42.72 -3.80
N GLU A 231 -4.90 43.92 -3.39
CA GLU A 231 -4.82 44.29 -1.97
C GLU A 231 -6.17 44.10 -1.25
N ALA A 232 -7.28 44.56 -1.84
CA ALA A 232 -8.61 44.39 -1.27
C ALA A 232 -8.98 42.89 -1.14
N LYS A 233 -8.67 42.08 -2.17
CA LYS A 233 -8.85 40.62 -2.15
C LYS A 233 -8.03 39.97 -1.05
N HIS A 234 -6.76 40.34 -0.90
CA HIS A 234 -5.88 39.82 0.14
C HIS A 234 -6.35 40.25 1.54
N ARG A 235 -6.72 41.52 1.75
CA ARG A 235 -7.32 42.00 3.01
C ARG A 235 -8.58 41.21 3.35
N ARG A 236 -9.45 40.93 2.37
CA ARG A 236 -10.66 40.09 2.57
C ARG A 236 -10.28 38.66 2.94
N GLN A 237 -9.35 38.03 2.23
CA GLN A 237 -8.88 36.67 2.52
C GLN A 237 -8.26 36.58 3.92
N ASN A 238 -7.41 37.53 4.32
CA ASN A 238 -6.81 37.60 5.65
C ASN A 238 -7.88 37.76 6.73
N LYS A 239 -8.92 38.57 6.49
CA LYS A 239 -10.06 38.71 7.41
C LYS A 239 -10.87 37.42 7.51
N ILE A 240 -11.09 36.70 6.39
CA ILE A 240 -11.75 35.38 6.39
C ILE A 240 -10.92 34.39 7.21
N LYS A 241 -9.61 34.29 6.94
CA LYS A 241 -8.68 33.40 7.64
C LYS A 241 -8.59 33.73 9.14
N SER A 242 -8.40 35.00 9.52
CA SER A 242 -8.38 35.45 10.92
C SER A 242 -9.69 35.17 11.66
N ARG A 243 -10.84 35.37 11.00
CA ARG A 243 -12.14 35.03 11.57
C ARG A 243 -12.30 33.52 11.74
N LYS A 244 -11.94 32.72 10.74
CA LYS A 244 -11.98 31.26 10.80
C LYS A 244 -11.06 30.75 11.91
N TYR A 245 -9.82 31.23 11.98
CA TYR A 245 -8.85 30.92 13.03
C TYR A 245 -9.41 31.22 14.41
N ARG A 246 -9.90 32.45 14.66
CA ARG A 246 -10.49 32.79 15.97
C ARG A 246 -11.71 31.93 16.33
N ARG A 247 -12.53 31.56 15.35
CA ARG A 247 -13.67 30.65 15.58
C ARG A 247 -13.20 29.25 15.97
N VAL A 248 -12.19 28.71 15.27
CA VAL A 248 -11.60 27.39 15.57
C VAL A 248 -10.92 27.43 16.93
N LEU A 249 -10.08 28.42 17.20
CA LEU A 249 -9.39 28.62 18.48
C LEU A 249 -10.38 28.74 19.64
N LYS A 250 -11.50 29.45 19.48
CA LYS A 250 -12.55 29.51 20.51
C LYS A 250 -13.20 28.13 20.76
N LYS A 251 -13.44 27.35 19.70
CA LYS A 251 -13.96 25.98 19.83
C LYS A 251 -12.95 25.05 20.50
N GLU A 252 -11.67 25.17 20.18
CA GLU A 252 -10.59 24.38 20.79
C GLU A 252 -10.44 24.69 22.27
N ARG A 253 -10.38 25.98 22.65
CA ARG A 253 -10.36 26.40 24.07
C ARG A 253 -11.58 25.88 24.83
N LEU A 254 -12.78 25.98 24.24
CA LEU A 254 -13.99 25.46 24.87
C LEU A 254 -13.93 23.93 25.06
N LYS A 255 -13.40 23.18 24.08
CA LYS A 255 -13.17 21.74 24.23
C LYS A 255 -12.12 21.42 25.31
N GLN A 256 -11.06 22.22 25.42
CA GLN A 256 -10.04 22.06 26.48
C GLN A 256 -10.65 22.30 27.86
N HIS A 257 -11.40 23.39 28.04
CA HIS A 257 -12.09 23.66 29.30
C HIS A 257 -13.13 22.60 29.67
N LEU A 258 -13.83 22.01 28.70
CA LEU A 258 -14.72 20.88 28.95
C LEU A 258 -13.96 19.64 29.44
N LYS A 259 -12.83 19.32 28.81
CA LYS A 259 -11.97 18.20 29.24
C LYS A 259 -11.37 18.42 30.62
N GLU A 260 -10.87 19.63 30.90
CA GLU A 260 -10.38 20.02 32.21
C GLU A 260 -11.49 19.85 33.26
N PHE A 261 -12.70 20.33 32.95
CA PHE A 261 -13.86 20.20 33.83
C PHE A 261 -14.25 18.73 34.09
N GLU A 262 -14.24 17.88 33.06
CA GLU A 262 -14.49 16.44 33.19
C GLU A 262 -13.43 15.76 34.08
N GLN A 263 -12.16 16.11 33.92
CA GLN A 263 -11.07 15.61 34.77
C GLN A 263 -11.23 16.07 36.22
N LEU A 264 -11.54 17.35 36.45
CA LEU A 264 -11.80 17.90 37.78
C LEU A 264 -13.01 17.24 38.44
N LYS A 265 -14.05 16.90 37.69
CA LYS A 265 -15.21 16.16 38.21
C LYS A 265 -14.84 14.76 38.72
N ILE A 266 -13.85 14.12 38.08
CA ILE A 266 -13.38 12.77 38.45
C ILE A 266 -12.42 12.85 39.64
N CYS A 267 -11.50 13.81 39.66
CA CYS A 267 -10.52 13.95 40.74
C CYS A 267 -11.13 14.57 42.00
N ASP A 268 -11.84 15.69 41.87
CA ASP A 268 -12.31 16.54 42.98
C ASP A 268 -13.71 17.17 42.71
N PRO A 269 -14.82 16.54 43.13
CA PRO A 269 -16.17 17.00 42.81
C PRO A 269 -16.51 18.37 43.42
N GLU A 270 -15.96 18.70 44.59
CA GLU A 270 -16.19 19.99 45.25
C GLU A 270 -15.53 21.16 44.50
N ALA A 271 -14.31 20.95 43.99
CA ALA A 271 -13.59 21.94 43.19
C ALA A 271 -14.29 22.19 41.84
N ALA A 272 -14.89 21.16 41.24
CA ALA A 272 -15.70 21.31 40.04
C ALA A 272 -16.95 22.17 40.28
N LEU A 273 -17.65 22.00 41.42
CA LEU A 273 -18.79 22.83 41.80
C LEU A 273 -18.40 24.29 42.04
N ALA A 274 -17.24 24.54 42.67
CA ALA A 274 -16.72 25.89 42.86
C ALA A 274 -16.44 26.59 41.52
N LYS A 275 -15.80 25.89 40.56
CA LYS A 275 -15.54 26.41 39.21
C LYS A 275 -16.82 26.71 38.43
N LEU A 276 -17.87 25.89 38.56
CA LEU A 276 -19.19 26.19 37.97
C LEU A 276 -19.78 27.49 38.52
N ARG A 277 -19.78 27.66 39.84
CA ARG A 277 -20.29 28.87 40.50
C ARG A 277 -19.52 30.12 40.06
N GLU A 278 -18.21 30.02 39.87
CA GLU A 278 -17.38 31.10 39.34
C GLU A 278 -17.74 31.45 37.89
N MET A 279 -17.90 30.45 37.02
CA MET A 279 -18.32 30.65 35.63
C MET A 279 -19.73 31.27 35.52
N GLU A 280 -20.63 30.93 36.45
CA GLU A 280 -21.96 31.53 36.55
C GLU A 280 -21.91 32.99 37.02
N LYS A 281 -21.09 33.31 38.03
CA LYS A 281 -20.85 34.69 38.46
C LYS A 281 -20.29 35.54 37.32
N GLN A 282 -19.27 35.05 36.62
CA GLN A 282 -18.71 35.73 35.44
C GLN A 282 -19.76 35.93 34.35
N ARG A 283 -20.62 34.94 34.08
CA ARG A 283 -21.71 35.07 33.10
C ARG A 283 -22.76 36.10 33.53
N VAL A 284 -23.09 36.16 34.83
CA VAL A 284 -24.00 37.17 35.39
C VAL A 284 -23.36 38.54 35.29
N GLU A 285 -22.09 38.69 35.66
CA GLU A 285 -21.33 39.94 35.55
C GLU A 285 -21.19 40.39 34.08
N GLU A 286 -20.94 39.50 33.12
CA GLU A 286 -20.91 39.80 31.69
C GLU A 286 -22.28 40.24 31.15
N ARG A 287 -23.37 39.63 31.64
CA ARG A 287 -24.75 40.00 31.29
C ARG A 287 -25.17 41.33 31.92
N MET A 288 -24.76 41.58 33.15
CA MET A 288 -25.06 42.81 33.90
C MET A 288 -24.22 43.98 33.38
N SER A 289 -22.93 43.77 33.11
CA SER A 289 -22.00 44.79 32.59
C SER A 289 -22.14 45.06 31.09
N GLN A 290 -23.05 44.39 30.37
CA GLN A 290 -23.23 44.42 28.91
C GLN A 290 -22.93 45.78 28.27
N ARG A 291 -21.66 45.99 27.90
CA ARG A 291 -21.10 47.20 27.29
C ARG A 291 -21.63 47.49 25.87
N HIS A 292 -22.54 46.67 25.33
CA HIS A 292 -22.97 46.71 23.92
C HIS A 292 -24.49 46.69 23.69
N LYS A 293 -25.33 46.99 24.70
CA LYS A 293 -26.80 47.10 24.53
C LYS A 293 -27.21 48.12 23.46
N ASN A 294 -26.38 49.13 23.16
CA ASN A 294 -26.69 50.22 22.22
C ASN A 294 -25.79 50.31 20.97
N THR A 295 -24.98 49.29 20.67
CA THR A 295 -24.06 49.33 19.50
C THR A 295 -24.60 48.57 18.29
N GLY A 296 -25.80 47.99 18.38
CA GLY A 296 -26.48 47.34 17.27
C GLY A 296 -26.77 48.29 16.10
N LYS A 297 -26.96 47.75 14.89
CA LYS A 297 -27.26 48.54 13.69
C LYS A 297 -28.55 49.36 13.87
N TRP A 298 -29.55 48.80 14.56
CA TRP A 298 -30.80 49.47 14.91
C TRP A 298 -30.58 50.63 15.89
N ALA A 299 -29.86 50.42 17.00
CA ALA A 299 -29.57 51.47 17.97
C ALA A 299 -28.73 52.62 17.37
N ARG A 300 -27.77 52.32 16.48
CA ARG A 300 -27.02 53.33 15.72
C ARG A 300 -27.90 54.11 14.74
N LEU A 301 -28.78 53.42 14.01
CA LEU A 301 -29.74 54.07 13.11
C LEU A 301 -30.73 54.94 13.87
N GLN A 302 -31.22 54.48 15.03
CA GLN A 302 -32.11 55.28 15.88
C GLN A 302 -31.39 56.49 16.47
N ALA A 303 -30.12 56.38 16.87
CA ALA A 303 -29.33 57.52 17.32
C ALA A 303 -29.12 58.59 16.23
N ILE A 304 -28.93 58.17 14.97
CA ILE A 304 -28.87 59.07 13.82
C ILE A 304 -30.24 59.70 13.57
N LYS A 305 -31.32 58.90 13.52
CA LYS A 305 -32.69 59.38 13.34
C LYS A 305 -33.14 60.34 14.45
N ARG A 306 -32.72 60.13 15.70
CA ARG A 306 -32.97 61.00 16.85
C ARG A 306 -32.55 62.46 16.63
N LYS A 307 -31.53 62.69 15.79
CA LYS A 307 -31.06 64.04 15.45
C LYS A 307 -32.05 64.77 14.54
N TYR A 308 -32.68 64.05 13.61
CA TYR A 308 -33.49 64.62 12.53
C TYR A 308 -35.00 64.47 12.73
N ASP A 309 -35.44 63.53 13.56
CA ASP A 309 -36.86 63.23 13.79
C ASP A 309 -37.24 63.47 15.28
N PRO A 310 -38.12 64.44 15.57
CA PRO A 310 -38.52 64.80 16.93
C PRO A 310 -39.33 63.70 17.63
N ALA A 311 -40.13 62.90 16.90
CA ALA A 311 -40.93 61.83 17.49
C ALA A 311 -40.04 60.69 18.02
N VAL A 312 -38.95 60.39 17.31
CA VAL A 312 -37.93 59.41 17.74
C VAL A 312 -37.13 59.92 18.93
N ARG A 313 -36.95 61.24 19.05
CA ARG A 313 -36.30 61.89 20.19
C ARG A 313 -37.12 61.72 21.45
N GLU A 314 -38.40 62.07 21.43
CA GLU A 314 -39.31 61.93 22.58
C GLU A 314 -39.55 60.47 22.98
N ALA A 315 -39.67 59.56 22.01
CA ALA A 315 -39.83 58.12 22.27
C ALA A 315 -38.61 57.46 22.93
N GLY A 316 -37.43 58.08 22.82
CA GLY A 316 -36.21 57.66 23.53
C GLY A 316 -36.19 58.07 25.00
N TRP A 317 -36.83 59.20 25.36
CA TRP A 317 -36.96 59.66 26.75
C TRP A 317 -38.02 58.90 27.53
N ARG A 318 -39.09 58.43 26.88
CA ARG A 318 -40.16 57.62 27.50
C ARG A 318 -39.77 56.14 27.77
N ARG A 319 -38.55 55.73 27.43
CA ARG A 319 -38.11 54.32 27.47
C ARG A 319 -36.82 54.10 28.30
N MET A 320 -36.51 55.06 29.19
CA MET A 320 -35.64 54.89 30.35
C MET A 320 -36.52 54.67 31.58
#